data_AF-G9EN64-F1
#
_entry.id   AF-G9EN64-F1
#
_cell.length_a   1.000
_cell.length_b   1.000
_cell.length_c   1.000
_cell.angle_alpha   90.00
_cell.angle_beta   90.00
_cell.angle_gamma   90.00
#
_symmetry.space_group_name_H-M   'P 1'
#
loop_
_entity.id
_entity.type
_entity.pdbx_description
1 polymer ?
#
loop_
_entity_poly.entity_id
_entity_poly.type
_entity_poly.pdbx_seq_one_letter_code
_entity_poly.pdbx_strand_id
1 'polypeptide(L)' 'MKEESLLLYPKQVQKLLGIGTTKFYELNKLPDFPKPRNPLGKRPMYLRKEIEEWTVGLEIEVSHD' A
#
# COMPACT_ATOMS: atom_id res chain seq x y z
N MET A 1 -10.58 -14.43 14.91
CA MET A 1 -9.81 -13.33 14.28
C MET A 1 -9.66 -13.68 12.80
N LYS A 2 -10.06 -12.82 11.87
CA LYS A 2 -9.76 -13.05 10.45
C LYS A 2 -8.26 -12.83 10.31
N GLU A 3 -7.50 -13.86 9.98
CA GLU A 3 -6.10 -13.70 9.59
C GLU A 3 -6.07 -12.80 8.35
N GLU A 4 -5.73 -11.56 8.61
CA GLU A 4 -5.62 -10.54 7.61
C GLU A 4 -4.38 -10.86 6.76
N SER A 5 -4.61 -11.14 5.46
CA SER A 5 -3.54 -11.59 4.56
C SER A 5 -2.33 -10.67 4.61
N LEU A 6 -1.15 -11.27 4.81
CA LEU A 6 0.15 -10.58 4.85
C LEU A 6 0.49 -9.90 3.51
N LEU A 7 -0.01 -10.46 2.41
CA LEU A 7 0.16 -9.96 1.06
C LEU A 7 -1.16 -9.41 0.52
N LEU A 8 -1.10 -8.23 -0.09
CA LEU A 8 -2.23 -7.52 -0.65
C LEU A 8 -2.05 -7.35 -2.16
N TYR A 9 -3.08 -7.70 -2.93
CA TYR A 9 -3.15 -7.30 -4.34
C TYR A 9 -3.37 -5.78 -4.48
N PRO A 10 -3.04 -5.16 -5.63
CA PRO A 10 -3.24 -3.73 -5.87
C PRO A 10 -4.67 -3.26 -5.53
N LYS A 11 -5.69 -4.06 -5.88
CA LYS A 11 -7.10 -3.76 -5.55
C LYS A 11 -7.39 -3.78 -4.04
N GLN A 12 -6.67 -4.59 -3.26
CA GLN A 12 -6.82 -4.61 -1.80
C GLN A 12 -6.12 -3.41 -1.17
N VAL A 13 -4.94 -3.03 -1.67
CA VAL A 13 -4.25 -1.81 -1.23
C VAL A 13 -5.10 -0.56 -1.50
N GLN A 14 -5.71 -0.46 -2.69
CA GLN A 14 -6.66 0.63 -3.01
C GLN A 14 -7.80 0.73 -2.00
N LYS A 15 -8.39 -0.42 -1.63
CA LYS A 15 -9.46 -0.47 -0.63
C LYS A 15 -8.97 -0.11 0.77
N LEU A 16 -7.77 -0.59 1.15
CA LEU A 16 -7.16 -0.29 2.45
C LEU A 16 -6.89 1.21 2.62
N LEU A 17 -6.39 1.86 1.57
CA LEU A 17 -6.11 3.30 1.55
C LEU A 17 -7.35 4.16 1.25
N GLY A 18 -8.49 3.54 0.91
CA GLY A 18 -9.71 4.27 0.54
C GLY A 18 -9.58 5.11 -0.74
N ILE A 19 -8.71 4.72 -1.67
CA ILE A 19 -8.41 5.49 -2.89
C ILE A 19 -8.85 4.78 -4.17
N GLY A 20 -9.13 5.58 -5.20
CA GLY A 20 -9.38 5.08 -6.55
C GLY A 20 -8.12 4.66 -7.31
N THR A 21 -8.32 4.01 -8.45
CA THR A 21 -7.27 3.49 -9.34
C THR A 21 -6.26 4.57 -9.78
N THR A 22 -6.74 5.74 -10.19
CA THR A 22 -5.86 6.83 -10.69
C THR A 22 -4.89 7.31 -9.60
N LYS A 23 -5.42 7.64 -8.42
CA LYS A 23 -4.61 8.08 -7.27
C LYS A 23 -3.61 7.00 -6.85
N PHE A 24 -4.02 5.72 -6.89
CA PHE A 24 -3.11 4.61 -6.64
C PHE A 24 -1.96 4.54 -7.65
N TYR A 25 -2.21 4.76 -8.95
CA TYR A 25 -1.15 4.81 -9.95
C TYR A 25 -0.19 5.97 -9.77
N GLU A 26 -0.68 7.13 -9.29
CA GLU A 26 0.16 8.27 -8.96
C GLU A 26 1.05 7.98 -7.75
N LEU A 27 0.46 7.45 -6.67
CA LEU A 27 1.21 7.03 -5.48
C LEU A 27 2.25 5.97 -5.81
N ASN A 28 1.93 4.99 -6.64
CA ASN A 28 2.86 3.93 -7.03
C ASN A 28 4.04 4.42 -7.89
N LYS A 29 4.02 5.68 -8.36
CA LYS A 29 5.18 6.32 -8.99
C LYS A 29 6.08 7.05 -8.00
N LEU A 30 5.61 7.27 -6.76
CA LEU A 30 6.40 7.93 -5.74
C LEU A 30 7.55 7.01 -5.31
N PRO A 31 8.75 7.56 -5.08
CA PRO A 31 9.91 6.78 -4.66
C PRO A 31 9.72 6.10 -3.31
N ASP A 32 8.94 6.74 -2.42
CA ASP A 32 8.73 6.31 -1.03
C ASP A 32 7.51 5.42 -0.86
N PHE A 33 6.72 5.22 -1.92
CA PHE A 33 5.58 4.31 -1.86
C PHE A 33 6.05 2.85 -1.82
N PRO A 34 5.42 1.98 -1.00
CA PRO A 34 5.81 0.57 -0.90
C PRO A 34 5.79 -0.12 -2.26
N LYS A 35 6.85 -0.86 -2.57
CA LYS A 35 7.03 -1.47 -3.89
C LYS A 35 6.34 -2.84 -3.97
N PRO A 36 5.69 -3.14 -5.11
CA PRO A 36 5.12 -4.46 -5.32
C PRO A 36 6.22 -5.53 -5.46
N ARG A 37 5.94 -6.70 -4.91
CA ARG A 37 6.75 -7.92 -5.02
C ARG A 37 6.03 -8.95 -5.88
N ASN A 38 6.78 -9.77 -6.61
CA ASN A 38 6.24 -10.85 -7.45
C ASN A 38 6.67 -12.24 -6.93
N PRO A 39 6.22 -12.68 -5.74
CA PRO A 39 6.71 -13.91 -5.12
C PRO A 39 6.39 -15.19 -5.93
N LEU A 40 5.41 -15.15 -6.84
CA LEU A 40 5.01 -16.28 -7.67
C LEU A 40 5.09 -15.96 -9.18
N GLY A 41 5.79 -14.89 -9.58
CA GLY A 41 6.01 -14.51 -10.98
C GLY A 41 4.78 -14.04 -11.78
N LYS A 42 3.56 -14.16 -11.25
CA LYS A 42 2.31 -13.85 -12.00
C LYS A 42 1.74 -12.46 -11.72
N ARG A 43 1.63 -12.06 -10.45
CA ARG A 43 0.94 -10.82 -10.05
C ARG A 43 1.71 -10.06 -8.97
N PRO A 44 1.81 -8.72 -9.11
CA PRO A 44 2.35 -7.88 -8.06
C PRO A 44 1.48 -7.93 -6.81
N MET A 45 2.14 -8.06 -5.67
CA MET A 45 1.54 -8.02 -4.35
C MET A 45 2.37 -7.14 -3.43
N TYR A 46 1.72 -6.43 -2.53
CA TYR A 46 2.33 -5.55 -1.55
C TYR A 46 2.32 -6.25 -0.19
N LEU A 47 3.32 -5.98 0.65
CA LEU A 47 3.22 -6.36 2.04
C LEU A 47 2.27 -5.41 2.75
N ARG A 48 1.27 -5.96 3.44
CA ARG A 48 0.33 -5.19 4.25
C ARG A 48 1.05 -4.24 5.21
N LYS A 49 2.03 -4.78 5.94
CA LYS A 49 2.82 -4.05 6.92
C LYS A 49 3.51 -2.81 6.33
N GLU A 50 4.09 -2.91 5.14
CA GLU A 50 4.76 -1.77 4.48
C GLU A 50 3.75 -0.67 4.10
N ILE A 51 2.54 -1.06 3.68
CA ILE A 51 1.47 -0.09 3.36
C ILE A 51 0.97 0.62 4.63
N GLU A 52 0.80 -0.13 5.72
CA GLU A 52 0.38 0.42 7.01
C GLU A 52 1.45 1.37 7.58
N GLU A 53 2.72 0.96 7.58
CA GLU A 53 3.85 1.78 8.03
C GLU A 53 3.97 3.07 7.19
N TRP A 54 3.81 2.98 5.87
CA TRP A 54 3.80 4.15 5.00
C TRP A 54 2.63 5.09 5.32
N THR A 55 1.44 4.55 5.58
CA THR A 55 0.25 5.36 5.90
C THR A 55 0.42 6.09 7.24
N VAL A 56 0.96 5.41 8.26
CA VAL A 56 1.27 6.03 9.56
C VAL A 56 2.35 7.10 9.42
N GLY A 57 3.39 6.84 8.60
CA GLY A 57 4.42 7.84 8.29
C GLY A 57 3.85 9.12 7.70
N LEU A 58 2.89 9.01 6.76
CA LEU A 58 2.19 10.17 6.21
C LEU A 58 1.40 10.95 7.26
N GLU A 59 0.72 10.30 8.21
CA GLU A 59 -0.03 10.99 9.27
C GLU A 59 0.90 11.78 10.20
N ILE A 60 2.11 11.27 10.45
CA ILE A 60 3.11 11.93 11.29
C ILE A 60 3.64 13.21 10.62
N GLU A 61 3.82 13.20 9.30
CA GLU A 61 4.27 14.39 8.55
C GLU A 61 3.20 15.49 8.45
N VAL A 62 1.91 15.13 8.53
CA VAL A 62 0.80 16.10 8.43
C VAL A 62 0.44 16.71 9.79
N SER A 63 0.87 16.11 10.90
CA SER A 63 0.48 16.52 12.27
C SER A 63 1.47 17.49 12.95
N HIS A 64 2.31 18.20 12.19
CA HIS A 64 3.30 19.14 12.74
C HIS A 64 3.02 20.63 12.43
N ASP A 65 1.76 20.98 12.12
CA ASP A 65 1.30 22.37 12.01
C ASP A 65 0.86 22.93 13.37
#